data_AF-F3L1D6-F1
#
_entry.id   AF-F3L1D6-F1
#
_cell.length_a   1.000
_cell.length_b   1.000
_cell.length_c   1.000
_cell.angle_alpha   90.00
_cell.angle_beta   90.00
_cell.angle_gamma   90.00
#
_symmetry.space_group_name_H-M   'P 1'
#
loop_
_entity.id
_entity.type
_entity.pdbx_description
1 polymer ?
#
loop_
_entity_poly.entity_id
_entity_poly.type
_entity_poly.pdbx_seq_one_letter_code
_entity_poly.pdbx_strand_id
1 'polypeptide(L)'
;MPKHTLKKLIPSASELKELKALHVFGDWIYEGNLWHLNRYSASMGFFVGLFMAFMPIPGQMLVAAALAVWLRCNLPLSVSLVWITNPLTMPAIFFFAYELGAFILGVDTQAIQFELSFAWLSATLGAIWQPFLLGCLLFSIGFGALGYFVVDIMWKAQIRRKWRERQIKRQTRA
;
A
#
# COMPACT_ATOMS: atom_id res chain seq x y z
N MET A 1 2.10 -4.51 -37.71
CA MET A 1 2.48 -4.79 -36.29
C MET A 1 2.97 -3.51 -35.61
N PRO A 2 2.13 -2.78 -34.87
CA PRO A 2 2.41 -1.41 -34.44
C PRO A 2 3.15 -1.37 -33.09
N LYS A 3 4.38 -1.90 -33.04
CA LYS A 3 5.28 -1.68 -31.88
C LYS A 3 6.10 -0.39 -32.01
N HIS A 4 6.10 0.24 -33.19
CA HIS A 4 6.94 1.39 -33.50
C HIS A 4 6.25 2.76 -33.35
N THR A 5 4.91 2.79 -33.29
CA THR A 5 4.11 4.03 -33.19
C THR A 5 3.92 4.51 -31.75
N LEU A 6 3.92 3.60 -30.77
CA LEU A 6 3.78 3.95 -29.35
C LEU A 6 5.03 4.65 -28.77
N LYS A 7 6.23 4.34 -29.28
CA LYS A 7 7.48 5.01 -28.86
C LYS A 7 7.58 6.48 -29.28
N LYS A 8 6.76 6.94 -30.24
CA LYS A 8 6.73 8.34 -30.68
C LYS A 8 5.74 9.22 -29.90
N LEU A 9 4.79 8.60 -29.20
CA LEU A 9 3.79 9.31 -28.38
C LEU A 9 4.20 9.40 -26.91
N ILE A 10 5.12 8.54 -26.46
CA ILE A 10 5.65 8.57 -25.10
C ILE A 10 6.86 9.52 -25.11
N PRO A 11 6.77 10.71 -24.49
CA PRO A 11 7.89 11.62 -24.39
C PRO A 11 9.09 10.91 -23.74
N SER A 12 10.27 11.17 -24.27
CA SER A 12 11.53 10.66 -23.74
C SER A 12 11.72 11.12 -22.29
N ALA A 13 12.44 10.34 -21.49
CA ALA A 13 12.73 10.70 -20.09
C ALA A 13 13.40 12.07 -19.94
N SER A 14 14.07 12.57 -20.99
CA SER A 14 14.62 13.92 -21.11
C SER A 14 13.57 15.01 -21.35
N GLU A 15 12.53 14.76 -22.17
CA GLU A 15 11.48 15.75 -22.47
C GLU A 15 10.51 15.92 -21.30
N LEU A 16 10.30 14.86 -20.50
CA LEU A 16 9.58 14.94 -19.23
C LEU A 16 10.28 15.85 -18.20
N LYS A 17 11.62 16.05 -18.30
CA LYS A 17 12.37 16.94 -17.39
C LYS A 17 12.03 18.42 -17.55
N GLU A 18 11.59 18.85 -18.73
CA GLU A 18 11.35 20.28 -19.01
C GLU A 18 9.95 20.75 -18.66
N LEU A 19 9.05 19.83 -18.31
CA LEU A 19 7.71 20.18 -17.86
C LEU A 19 7.77 20.77 -16.45
N LYS A 20 7.46 22.07 -16.31
CA LYS A 20 7.36 22.78 -15.01
C LYS A 20 6.50 22.05 -13.97
N ALA A 21 5.48 21.31 -14.40
CA ALA A 21 4.64 20.49 -13.52
C ALA A 21 5.42 19.34 -12.83
N LEU A 22 6.45 18.80 -13.47
CA LEU A 22 7.31 17.74 -12.92
C LEU A 22 8.38 18.26 -11.96
N HIS A 23 8.68 19.57 -11.98
CA HIS A 23 9.61 20.20 -11.04
C HIS A 23 9.12 20.17 -9.58
N VAL A 24 7.80 20.07 -9.36
CA VAL A 24 7.20 19.85 -8.02
C VAL A 24 7.63 18.51 -7.44
N PHE A 25 7.91 17.52 -8.29
CA PHE A 25 8.40 16.20 -7.89
C PHE A 25 9.94 16.14 -7.80
N GLY A 26 10.64 17.24 -8.10
CA GLY A 26 12.08 17.44 -7.90
C GLY A 26 12.95 16.25 -8.31
N ASP A 27 13.95 15.93 -7.47
CA ASP A 27 14.86 14.82 -7.70
C ASP A 27 14.23 13.43 -7.45
N TRP A 28 12.99 13.37 -6.95
CA TRP A 28 12.33 12.11 -6.57
C TRP A 28 12.00 11.27 -7.81
N ILE A 29 11.81 11.90 -8.97
CA ILE A 29 11.66 11.20 -10.25
C ILE A 29 12.90 10.32 -10.57
N TYR A 30 14.08 10.68 -10.04
CA TYR A 30 15.33 9.94 -10.29
C TYR A 30 15.63 8.85 -9.24
N GLU A 31 14.86 8.78 -8.14
CA GLU A 31 15.04 7.71 -7.16
C GLU A 31 14.50 6.38 -7.73
N GLY A 32 15.42 5.55 -8.21
CA GLY A 32 15.07 4.27 -8.85
C GLY A 32 14.20 3.35 -7.99
N ASN A 33 14.29 3.41 -6.66
CA ASN A 33 13.43 2.62 -5.77
C ASN A 33 11.95 3.03 -5.80
N LEU A 34 11.63 4.30 -6.13
CA LEU A 34 10.24 4.77 -6.17
C LEU A 34 9.49 4.15 -7.35
N TRP A 35 10.18 3.86 -8.44
CA TRP A 35 9.58 3.41 -9.70
C TRP A 35 9.89 1.94 -10.02
N HIS A 36 11.06 1.44 -9.62
CA HIS A 36 11.48 0.08 -9.90
C HIS A 36 11.29 -0.85 -8.70
N LEU A 37 10.84 -2.06 -9.00
CA LEU A 37 10.71 -3.11 -8.01
C LEU A 37 12.07 -3.76 -7.75
N ASN A 38 12.55 -3.63 -6.53
CA ASN A 38 13.58 -4.49 -5.94
C ASN A 38 13.05 -5.08 -4.63
N ARG A 39 13.81 -6.00 -4.01
CA ARG A 39 13.38 -6.70 -2.80
C ARG A 39 12.90 -5.74 -1.70
N TYR A 40 13.68 -4.70 -1.42
CA TYR A 40 13.34 -3.73 -0.39
C TYR A 40 12.16 -2.86 -0.81
N SER A 41 12.24 -2.23 -1.99
CA SER A 41 11.22 -1.32 -2.49
C SER A 41 9.84 -1.98 -2.63
N ALA A 42 9.78 -3.22 -3.09
CA ALA A 42 8.54 -3.97 -3.19
C ALA A 42 7.98 -4.32 -1.81
N SER A 43 8.78 -4.94 -0.93
CA SER A 43 8.31 -5.37 0.40
C SER A 43 7.88 -4.19 1.26
N MET A 44 8.66 -3.11 1.25
CA MET A 44 8.35 -1.89 2.00
C MET A 44 7.19 -1.11 1.35
N GLY A 45 7.04 -1.15 0.03
CA GLY A 45 5.87 -0.58 -0.65
C GLY A 45 4.57 -1.29 -0.28
N PHE A 46 4.62 -2.63 -0.13
CA PHE A 46 3.49 -3.40 0.40
C PHE A 46 3.17 -3.05 1.85
N PHE A 47 4.20 -2.92 2.69
CA PHE A 47 4.01 -2.49 4.08
C PHE A 47 3.30 -1.13 4.16
N VAL A 48 3.85 -0.11 3.49
CA VAL A 48 3.31 1.26 3.53
C VAL A 48 1.89 1.30 2.99
N GLY A 49 1.66 0.66 1.84
CA GLY A 49 0.34 0.67 1.20
C GLY A 49 -0.74 -0.01 2.03
N LEU A 50 -0.44 -1.19 2.61
CA LEU A 50 -1.39 -1.90 3.48
C LEU A 50 -1.55 -1.19 4.82
N PHE A 51 -0.47 -0.71 5.42
CA PHE A 51 -0.54 0.08 6.64
C PHE A 51 -1.46 1.28 6.45
N MET A 52 -1.34 1.98 5.31
CA MET A 52 -2.18 3.14 5.04
C MET A 52 -3.60 2.79 4.62
N ALA A 53 -3.83 1.64 3.99
CA ALA A 53 -5.18 1.19 3.66
C ALA A 53 -6.07 1.05 4.90
N PHE A 54 -5.52 0.68 6.06
CA PHE A 54 -6.31 0.43 7.28
C PHE A 54 -6.39 1.61 8.24
N MET A 55 -5.70 2.72 7.95
CA MET A 55 -5.76 3.93 8.78
C MET A 55 -6.94 4.82 8.36
N PRO A 56 -7.84 5.20 9.29
CA PRO A 56 -9.03 5.98 8.99
C PRO A 56 -8.71 7.48 8.93
N ILE A 57 -7.83 7.87 8.01
CA ILE A 57 -7.41 9.27 7.83
C ILE A 57 -7.87 9.83 6.48
N PRO A 58 -8.40 11.06 6.43
CA PRO A 58 -8.67 11.72 5.16
C PRO A 58 -7.35 11.96 4.42
N GLY A 59 -7.36 11.81 3.10
CA GLY A 59 -6.15 11.99 2.29
C GLY A 59 -5.10 10.89 2.46
N GLN A 60 -5.50 9.68 2.91
CA GLN A 60 -4.63 8.51 3.07
C GLN A 60 -3.68 8.25 1.89
N MET A 61 -4.10 8.53 0.65
CA MET A 61 -3.26 8.38 -0.55
C MET A 61 -2.06 9.33 -0.55
N LEU A 62 -2.25 10.59 -0.13
CA LEU A 62 -1.17 11.58 -0.05
C LEU A 62 -0.18 11.21 1.04
N VAL A 63 -0.69 10.72 2.17
CA VAL A 63 0.16 10.26 3.29
C VAL A 63 0.95 9.00 2.88
N ALA A 64 0.30 8.05 2.20
CA ALA A 64 0.98 6.87 1.65
C ALA A 64 2.06 7.25 0.62
N ALA A 65 1.78 8.22 -0.25
CA ALA A 65 2.76 8.75 -1.18
C ALA A 65 3.95 9.39 -0.47
N ALA A 66 3.69 10.25 0.52
CA ALA A 66 4.74 10.90 1.31
C ALA A 66 5.60 9.87 2.06
N LEU A 67 4.98 8.87 2.69
CA LEU A 67 5.69 7.78 3.35
C LEU A 67 6.51 6.95 2.36
N ALA A 68 5.98 6.68 1.17
CA ALA A 68 6.69 5.91 0.17
C ALA A 68 7.98 6.61 -0.28
N VAL A 69 7.91 7.94 -0.44
CA VAL A 69 9.08 8.75 -0.75
C VAL A 69 10.05 8.76 0.45
N TRP A 70 9.55 9.06 1.64
CA TRP A 70 10.40 9.15 2.83
C TRP A 70 11.16 7.84 3.11
N LEU A 71 10.50 6.70 2.89
CA LEU A 71 11.07 5.36 3.07
C LEU A 71 11.76 4.82 1.81
N ARG A 72 11.76 5.59 0.72
CA ARG A 72 12.33 5.25 -0.59
C ARG A 72 11.86 3.88 -1.08
N CYS A 73 10.56 3.62 -1.02
CA CYS A 73 9.92 2.39 -1.48
C CYS A 73 8.99 2.64 -2.68
N ASN A 74 8.44 1.58 -3.27
CA ASN A 74 7.73 1.73 -4.54
C ASN A 74 6.46 2.60 -4.38
N LEU A 75 6.46 3.78 -4.99
CA LEU A 75 5.41 4.78 -4.86
C LEU A 75 4.09 4.31 -5.50
N PRO A 76 4.06 3.87 -6.78
CA PRO A 76 2.83 3.37 -7.39
C PRO A 76 2.19 2.23 -6.60
N LEU A 77 3.02 1.29 -6.12
CA LEU A 77 2.55 0.16 -5.35
C LEU A 77 1.94 0.59 -4.00
N SER A 78 2.63 1.47 -3.28
CA SER A 78 2.15 1.98 -1.99
C SER A 78 0.80 2.66 -2.13
N VAL A 79 0.63 3.54 -3.12
CA VAL A 79 -0.63 4.27 -3.35
C VAL A 79 -1.74 3.34 -3.85
N SER A 80 -1.42 2.36 -4.69
CA SER A 80 -2.40 1.44 -5.26
C SER A 80 -3.02 0.53 -4.20
N LEU A 81 -2.24 0.07 -3.22
CA LEU A 81 -2.73 -0.79 -2.14
C LEU A 81 -3.70 -0.08 -1.19
N VAL A 82 -3.65 1.24 -1.10
CA VAL A 82 -4.61 2.03 -0.31
C VAL A 82 -6.05 1.84 -0.81
N TRP A 83 -6.25 1.51 -2.09
CA TRP A 83 -7.57 1.25 -2.68
C TRP A 83 -8.22 -0.06 -2.22
N ILE A 84 -7.51 -0.87 -1.43
CA ILE A 84 -8.12 -2.02 -0.74
C ILE A 84 -9.28 -1.56 0.14
N THR A 85 -9.17 -0.38 0.75
CA THR A 85 -10.23 0.24 1.56
C THR A 85 -10.98 1.27 0.72
N ASN A 86 -11.92 0.78 -0.08
CA ASN A 86 -12.81 1.56 -0.93
C ASN A 86 -14.25 1.53 -0.36
N PRO A 87 -15.21 2.34 -0.86
CA PRO A 87 -16.56 2.42 -0.28
C PRO A 87 -17.28 1.07 -0.11
N LEU A 88 -16.95 0.07 -0.91
CA LEU A 88 -17.53 -1.27 -0.80
C LEU A 88 -16.91 -2.10 0.32
N THR A 89 -15.59 -2.06 0.47
CA THR A 89 -14.84 -2.89 1.43
C THR A 89 -14.67 -2.22 2.79
N MET A 90 -14.65 -0.89 2.83
CA MET A 90 -14.40 -0.09 4.02
C MET A 90 -15.35 -0.41 5.18
N PRO A 91 -16.69 -0.54 4.99
CA PRO A 91 -17.59 -0.85 6.10
C PRO A 91 -17.24 -2.18 6.79
N ALA A 92 -16.94 -3.22 6.00
CA ALA A 92 -16.58 -4.53 6.54
C ALA A 92 -15.23 -4.48 7.26
N ILE A 93 -14.21 -3.87 6.65
CA ILE A 93 -12.87 -3.74 7.23
C ILE A 93 -12.91 -2.99 8.56
N PHE A 94 -13.61 -1.86 8.61
CA PHE A 94 -13.70 -1.01 9.80
C PHE A 94 -14.60 -1.60 10.88
N PHE A 95 -15.62 -2.39 10.51
CA PHE A 95 -16.37 -3.19 11.46
C PHE A 95 -15.45 -4.21 12.17
N PHE A 96 -14.68 -5.00 11.42
CA PHE A 96 -13.77 -5.97 12.03
C PHE A 96 -12.63 -5.32 12.82
N ALA A 97 -12.16 -4.15 12.39
CA ALA A 97 -11.20 -3.37 13.15
C ALA A 97 -11.81 -2.96 14.51
N TYR A 98 -13.02 -2.40 14.52
CA TYR A 98 -13.73 -2.04 15.75
C TYR A 98 -13.91 -3.25 16.67
N GLU A 99 -14.40 -4.38 16.15
CA GLU A 99 -14.58 -5.62 16.93
C GLU A 99 -13.26 -6.09 17.55
N LEU A 100 -12.16 -6.09 16.80
CA LEU A 100 -10.84 -6.46 17.33
C LEU A 100 -10.40 -5.51 18.46
N GLY A 101 -10.57 -4.20 18.27
CA GLY A 101 -10.19 -3.22 19.28
C GLY A 101 -11.07 -3.29 20.53
N ALA A 102 -12.37 -3.51 20.36
CA ALA A 102 -13.31 -3.70 21.47
C ALA A 102 -12.97 -4.97 22.26
N PHE A 103 -12.67 -6.07 21.56
CA PHE A 103 -12.20 -7.31 22.17
C PHE A 103 -10.94 -7.11 23.00
N ILE A 104 -9.95 -6.36 22.50
CA ILE A 104 -8.69 -6.11 23.20
C ILE A 104 -8.87 -5.17 24.40
N LEU A 105 -9.75 -4.18 24.29
CA LEU A 105 -10.06 -3.28 25.40
C LEU A 105 -11.05 -3.86 26.41
N GLY A 106 -11.65 -5.02 26.12
CA GLY A 106 -12.67 -5.63 26.97
C GLY A 106 -13.94 -4.78 27.08
N VAL A 107 -14.30 -4.05 26.02
CA VAL A 107 -15.50 -3.22 25.96
C VAL A 107 -16.57 -3.95 25.16
N ASP A 108 -17.81 -3.95 25.65
CA ASP A 108 -18.94 -4.54 24.93
C ASP A 108 -19.14 -3.84 23.57
N THR A 109 -19.24 -4.64 22.52
CA THR A 109 -19.53 -4.12 21.18
C THR A 109 -20.99 -3.65 21.16
N GLN A 110 -21.17 -2.36 20.86
CA GLN A 110 -22.51 -1.81 20.76
C GLN A 110 -23.13 -2.29 19.44
N ALA A 111 -24.40 -2.70 19.47
CA ALA A 111 -25.15 -2.95 18.26
C ALA A 111 -25.37 -1.61 17.53
N ILE A 112 -24.43 -1.25 16.65
CA ILE A 112 -24.48 0.00 15.89
C ILE A 112 -25.62 -0.11 14.87
N GLN A 113 -26.78 0.48 15.18
CA GLN A 113 -27.85 0.64 14.21
C GLN A 113 -27.45 1.73 13.22
N PHE A 114 -27.08 1.33 12.01
CA PHE A 114 -26.61 2.24 10.99
C PHE A 114 -27.70 3.24 10.58
N GLU A 115 -27.50 4.51 10.92
CA GLU A 115 -28.28 5.62 10.39
C GLU A 115 -27.39 6.57 9.59
N LEU A 116 -27.76 6.84 8.34
CA LEU A 116 -26.99 7.75 7.50
C LEU A 116 -27.32 9.22 7.85
N SER A 117 -26.89 9.68 9.03
CA SER A 117 -26.96 11.08 9.45
C SER A 117 -25.63 11.58 10.00
N PHE A 118 -25.33 12.86 9.80
CA PHE A 118 -24.09 13.47 10.30
C PHE A 118 -24.03 13.47 11.84
N ALA A 119 -25.18 13.66 12.50
CA ALA A 119 -25.30 13.61 13.95
C ALA A 119 -25.07 12.20 14.50
N TRP A 120 -25.61 11.18 13.84
CA TRP A 120 -25.37 9.79 14.20
C TRP A 120 -23.91 9.41 14.00
N LEU A 121 -23.29 9.85 12.90
CA LEU A 121 -21.88 9.56 12.60
C LEU A 121 -20.94 10.16 13.65
N SER A 122 -21.18 11.42 14.05
CA SER A 122 -20.34 12.09 15.06
C SER A 122 -20.53 11.51 16.47
N ALA A 123 -21.77 11.20 16.86
CA ALA A 123 -22.06 10.56 18.14
C ALA A 123 -21.47 9.14 18.22
N THR A 124 -21.66 8.35 17.17
CA THR A 124 -21.15 6.97 17.08
C THR A 124 -19.62 6.97 17.10
N LEU A 125 -18.95 7.80 16.28
CA LEU A 125 -17.50 7.96 16.32
C LEU A 125 -17.02 8.41 17.69
N GLY A 126 -17.71 9.34 18.36
CA GLY A 126 -17.38 9.78 19.71
C GLY A 126 -17.47 8.66 20.76
N ALA A 127 -18.33 7.66 20.56
CA ALA A 127 -18.45 6.51 21.45
C ALA A 127 -17.45 5.38 21.13
N ILE A 128 -17.15 5.15 19.84
CA ILE A 128 -16.36 3.99 19.40
C ILE A 128 -14.91 4.32 19.00
N TRP A 129 -14.49 5.59 18.98
CA TRP A 129 -13.18 5.97 18.44
C TRP A 129 -12.00 5.25 19.08
N GLN A 130 -12.05 4.95 20.39
CA GLN A 130 -10.95 4.26 21.07
C GLN A 130 -10.74 2.83 20.56
N PRO A 131 -11.71 1.91 20.66
CA PRO A 131 -11.57 0.57 20.10
C PRO A 131 -11.39 0.61 18.58
N PHE A 132 -12.07 1.53 17.89
CA PHE A 132 -11.95 1.67 16.44
C PHE A 132 -10.52 2.00 15.99
N LEU A 133 -9.91 3.07 16.54
CA LEU A 133 -8.54 3.46 16.19
C LEU A 133 -7.51 2.42 16.60
N LEU A 134 -7.71 1.75 17.74
CA LEU A 134 -6.84 0.66 18.17
C LEU A 134 -6.90 -0.50 17.15
N GLY A 135 -8.10 -0.91 16.78
CA GLY A 135 -8.32 -1.94 15.76
C GLY A 135 -7.69 -1.61 14.42
N CYS A 136 -7.89 -0.38 13.95
CA CYS A 136 -7.27 0.13 12.73
C CYS A 136 -5.74 0.05 12.82
N LEU A 137 -5.14 0.52 13.92
CA LEU A 137 -3.69 0.46 14.13
C LEU A 137 -3.17 -0.97 14.09
N LEU A 138 -3.86 -1.91 14.74
CA LEU A 138 -3.49 -3.32 14.77
C LEU A 138 -3.61 -3.97 13.41
N PHE A 139 -4.65 -3.66 12.64
CA PHE A 139 -4.79 -4.11 11.26
C PHE A 139 -3.67 -3.53 10.38
N SER A 140 -3.41 -2.23 10.48
CA SER A 140 -2.33 -1.55 9.74
C SER A 140 -0.98 -2.21 9.99
N ILE A 141 -0.62 -2.46 11.25
CA ILE A 141 0.64 -3.10 11.62
C ILE A 141 0.63 -4.57 11.18
N GLY A 142 -0.44 -5.31 11.48
CA GLY A 142 -0.55 -6.74 11.24
C GLY A 142 -0.52 -7.09 9.75
N PHE A 143 -1.42 -6.51 8.97
CA PHE A 143 -1.47 -6.72 7.52
C PHE A 143 -0.30 -6.05 6.80
N GLY A 144 0.17 -4.90 7.26
CA GLY A 144 1.38 -4.26 6.73
C GLY A 144 2.60 -5.18 6.89
N ALA A 145 2.85 -5.69 8.09
CA ALA A 145 3.95 -6.61 8.36
C ALA A 145 3.78 -7.93 7.59
N LEU A 146 2.57 -8.48 7.55
CA LEU A 146 2.27 -9.68 6.78
C LEU A 146 2.60 -9.48 5.29
N GLY A 147 2.15 -8.38 4.70
CA GLY A 147 2.43 -8.03 3.30
C GLY A 147 3.93 -7.90 3.03
N TYR A 148 4.67 -7.24 3.93
CA TYR A 148 6.13 -7.16 3.85
C TYR A 148 6.78 -8.54 3.77
N PHE A 149 6.48 -9.42 4.74
CA PHE A 149 7.12 -10.72 4.82
C PHE A 149 6.70 -11.65 3.68
N VAL A 150 5.43 -11.62 3.27
CA VAL A 150 4.95 -12.37 2.11
C VAL A 150 5.74 -11.99 0.87
N VAL A 151 5.91 -10.70 0.60
CA VAL A 151 6.64 -10.23 -0.59
C VAL A 151 8.13 -10.56 -0.50
N ASP A 152 8.77 -10.38 0.67
CA ASP A 152 10.18 -10.72 0.86
C ASP A 152 10.42 -12.23 0.66
N ILE A 153 9.56 -13.09 1.22
CA ILE A 153 9.65 -14.55 1.07
C ILE A 153 9.43 -14.95 -0.39
N MET A 154 8.40 -14.42 -1.05
CA MET A 154 8.12 -14.67 -2.46
C MET A 154 9.30 -14.26 -3.34
N TRP A 155 9.89 -13.09 -3.08
CA TRP A 155 11.05 -12.59 -3.81
C TRP A 155 12.26 -13.53 -3.65
N LYS A 156 12.56 -13.95 -2.41
CA LYS A 156 13.62 -14.93 -2.11
C LYS A 156 13.37 -16.28 -2.79
N ALA A 157 12.12 -16.75 -2.81
CA ALA A 157 11.75 -18.00 -3.47
C ALA A 157 11.94 -17.91 -5.00
N GLN A 158 11.53 -16.81 -5.61
CA GLN A 158 11.69 -16.55 -7.05
C GLN A 158 13.17 -16.47 -7.45
N ILE A 159 14.00 -15.78 -6.67
CA ILE A 159 15.45 -15.72 -6.92
C ILE A 159 16.05 -17.12 -6.85
N ARG A 160 15.77 -17.90 -5.80
CA ARG A 160 16.28 -19.28 -5.65
C ARG A 160 15.87 -20.18 -6.81
N ARG A 161 14.63 -20.08 -7.29
CA ARG A 161 14.16 -20.82 -8.48
C ARG A 161 14.95 -20.44 -9.73
N LYS A 162 15.12 -19.14 -10.02
CA LYS A 162 15.90 -18.67 -11.17
C LYS A 162 17.36 -19.10 -11.14
N TRP A 163 17.99 -19.15 -9.95
CA TRP A 163 19.35 -19.68 -9.81
C TRP A 163 19.42 -21.18 -10.11
N ARG A 164 18.47 -21.98 -9.59
CA ARG A 164 18.41 -23.42 -9.88
C ARG A 164 18.22 -23.69 -11.37
N GLU A 165 17.32 -22.97 -12.03
CA GLU A 165 17.12 -23.07 -13.49
C GLU A 165 18.39 -22.77 -14.29
N ARG A 166 19.18 -21.77 -13.85
CA ARG A 166 20.47 -21.44 -14.48
C ARG A 166 21.52 -22.53 -14.27
N GLN A 167 21.56 -23.18 -13.11
CA GLN A 167 22.49 -24.28 -12.84
C GLN A 167 22.15 -25.51 -13.70
N ILE A 168 20.86 -25.87 -13.78
CA ILE A 168 20.40 -26.99 -14.63
C ILE A 168 20.76 -26.72 -16.10
N LYS A 169 20.48 -25.52 -16.62
CA LYS A 169 20.84 -25.16 -18.01
C LYS A 169 22.34 -25.19 -18.30
N ARG A 170 23.21 -24.98 -17.28
CA ARG A 170 24.66 -25.10 -17.43
C ARG A 170 25.10 -26.56 -17.49
N GLN A 171 24.47 -27.43 -16.68
CA GLN A 171 24.74 -28.87 -16.67
C GLN A 171 24.26 -29.57 -17.94
N THR A 172 23.13 -29.15 -18.53
CA THR A 172 22.62 -29.74 -19.79
C THR A 172 23.35 -29.26 -21.05
N ARG A 173 24.22 -28.24 -20.94
CA ARG A 173 25.02 -27.72 -22.06
C ARG A 173 26.46 -28.24 -22.09
N ALA A 174 26.90 -28.90 -21.01
CA ALA A 174 28.18 -29.60 -20.94
C ALA A 174 27.97 -31.07 -21.33
#